data_AF-A0A3D0WNN0-F1
#
_entry.id   AF-A0A3D0WNN0-F1
#
_cell.length_a   1.000
_cell.length_b   1.000
_cell.length_c   1.000
_cell.angle_alpha   90.00
_cell.angle_beta   90.00
_cell.angle_gamma   90.00
#
_symmetry.space_group_name_H-M   'P 1'
#
loop_
_entity.id
_entity.type
_entity.pdbx_description
1 polymer ?
#
loop_
_entity_poly.entity_id
_entity_poly.type
_entity_poly.pdbx_seq_one_letter_code
_entity_poly.pdbx_strand_id
1 'polypeptide(L)'
;MKKFSLLLITALFAFGMSAQEVQNVSNGTVYLKDKASDHWYIGLGGGTNLYLTKAENDADASFGDRLGWMGQLEVGRWNSPVWGTRLVIDGGHIKHVANVPFGPEQNWLGGHLDIMWSMTNALGGYNADRVWNLAPYLGIGYMYGLDEDWKKPNPNGETLKFQNQSLTYNVGLINNFQISRSVALFLELGWRVMQESFDGSPTSGDYDYDSMLTGTAGIKFGIGKQDFTPAELMDYNLINDLNSQINRLRAENEELRKRPESCPDCPEVAPAVTE
;
A
#
# COMPACT_ATOMS: atom_id res chain seq x y z
N MET A 1 -5.18 28.40 -3.64
CA MET A 1 -4.20 27.34 -3.94
C MET A 1 -3.41 26.84 -2.72
N LYS A 2 -2.91 27.70 -1.80
CA LYS A 2 -2.15 27.24 -0.61
C LYS A 2 -2.94 26.37 0.39
N LYS A 3 -4.27 26.58 0.52
CA LYS A 3 -5.12 25.86 1.48
C LYS A 3 -5.46 24.42 1.05
N PHE A 4 -5.54 24.15 -0.26
CA PHE A 4 -5.84 22.82 -0.80
C PHE A 4 -4.64 21.87 -0.74
N SER A 5 -3.44 22.37 -0.97
CA SER A 5 -2.20 21.59 -0.81
C SER A 5 -1.98 21.17 0.65
N LEU A 6 -2.29 22.05 1.61
CA LEU A 6 -2.17 21.72 3.04
C LEU A 6 -3.19 20.66 3.48
N LEU A 7 -4.40 20.67 2.92
CA LEU A 7 -5.45 19.66 3.16
C LEU A 7 -5.09 18.29 2.58
N LEU A 8 -4.49 18.25 1.39
CA LEU A 8 -4.07 16.99 0.77
C LEU A 8 -2.90 16.36 1.56
N ILE A 9 -1.96 17.19 2.00
CA ILE A 9 -0.84 16.76 2.85
C ILE A 9 -1.34 16.29 4.24
N THR A 10 -2.29 17.00 4.86
CA THR A 10 -2.85 16.57 6.15
C THR A 10 -3.71 15.32 6.05
N ALA A 11 -4.43 15.10 4.95
CA ALA A 11 -5.12 13.84 4.70
C ALA A 11 -4.13 12.66 4.56
N LEU A 12 -3.01 12.86 3.86
CA LEU A 12 -1.90 11.89 3.77
C LEU A 12 -1.30 11.53 5.14
N PHE A 13 -1.21 12.50 6.06
CA PHE A 13 -0.75 12.24 7.44
C PHE A 13 -1.82 11.57 8.32
N ALA A 14 -3.10 11.87 8.12
CA ALA A 14 -4.19 11.32 8.94
C ALA A 14 -4.36 9.80 8.76
N PHE A 15 -4.12 9.26 7.56
CA PHE A 15 -4.15 7.81 7.31
C PHE A 15 -2.93 7.06 7.88
N GLY A 16 -1.86 7.76 8.28
CA GLY A 16 -0.69 7.18 8.94
C GLY A 16 -0.83 7.04 10.47
N MET A 17 -1.90 7.59 11.07
CA MET A 17 -2.10 7.66 12.51
C MET A 17 -3.19 6.71 13.02
N SER A 18 -3.46 5.60 12.33
CA SER A 18 -4.24 4.51 12.90
C SER A 18 -3.46 3.88 14.06
N ALA A 19 -3.82 4.29 15.28
CA ALA A 19 -3.44 3.62 16.51
C ALA A 19 -4.13 2.25 16.53
N GLN A 20 -3.51 1.23 15.96
CA GLN A 20 -3.87 -0.15 16.27
C GLN A 20 -3.32 -0.45 17.66
N GLU A 21 -4.23 -0.59 18.62
CA GLU A 21 -3.97 -1.27 19.89
C GLU A 21 -3.38 -2.66 19.57
N VAL A 22 -2.36 -3.05 20.33
CA VAL A 22 -1.73 -4.37 20.21
C VAL A 22 -2.78 -5.42 20.56
N GLN A 23 -3.45 -5.96 19.54
CA GLN A 23 -4.35 -7.09 19.72
C GLN A 23 -3.55 -8.32 20.15
N ASN A 24 -4.06 -9.02 21.15
CA ASN A 24 -3.57 -10.32 21.59
C ASN A 24 -3.74 -11.35 20.46
N VAL A 25 -2.73 -11.47 19.60
CA VAL A 25 -2.72 -12.47 18.52
C VAL A 25 -1.76 -13.59 18.93
N SER A 26 -2.32 -14.73 19.35
CA SER A 26 -1.54 -15.94 19.69
C SER A 26 -1.07 -16.73 18.47
N ASN A 27 -1.43 -16.31 17.25
CA ASN A 27 -0.95 -16.90 16.00
C ASN A 27 -0.84 -15.81 14.92
N GLY A 28 0.33 -15.18 14.83
CA GLY A 28 0.66 -14.20 13.79
C GLY A 28 1.95 -13.45 14.11
N THR A 29 2.84 -13.29 13.13
CA THR A 29 4.04 -12.47 13.28
C THR A 29 3.62 -11.01 13.42
N VAL A 30 3.81 -10.43 14.60
CA VAL A 30 3.65 -8.99 14.84
C VAL A 30 4.92 -8.28 14.36
N TYR A 31 4.81 -7.08 13.81
CA TYR A 31 5.96 -6.28 13.38
C TYR A 31 6.12 -5.08 14.30
N LEU A 32 7.37 -4.70 14.57
CA LEU A 32 7.67 -3.52 15.36
C LEU A 32 7.10 -2.26 14.68
N LYS A 33 6.62 -1.33 15.49
CA LYS A 33 6.14 -0.04 15.01
C LYS A 33 7.32 0.83 14.61
N ASP A 34 7.56 0.90 13.31
CA ASP A 34 8.56 1.81 12.72
C ASP A 34 8.03 3.27 12.68
N LYS A 35 8.92 4.22 12.36
CA LYS A 35 8.55 5.65 12.37
C LYS A 35 7.55 5.95 11.26
N ALA A 36 6.77 7.03 11.44
CA ALA A 36 5.84 7.48 10.40
C ALA A 36 6.55 7.89 9.10
N SER A 37 7.84 8.25 9.18
CA SER A 37 8.71 8.56 8.04
C SER A 37 9.28 7.33 7.33
N ASP A 38 9.06 6.12 7.85
CA ASP A 38 9.56 4.89 7.27
C ASP A 38 8.55 4.28 6.30
N HIS A 39 9.06 3.42 5.40
CA HIS A 39 8.34 2.64 4.40
C HIS A 39 7.71 3.43 3.26
N TRP A 40 8.13 4.68 3.10
CA TRP A 40 7.70 5.52 1.98
C TRP A 40 8.50 5.19 0.73
N TYR A 41 7.92 5.45 -0.43
CA TYR A 41 8.61 5.42 -1.71
C TYR A 41 8.06 6.49 -2.65
N ILE A 42 8.89 6.90 -3.59
CA ILE A 42 8.51 7.71 -4.74
C ILE A 42 8.85 6.92 -6.00
N GLY A 43 7.91 6.83 -6.93
CA GLY A 43 8.08 6.16 -8.20
C GLY A 43 7.87 7.12 -9.37
N LEU A 44 8.60 6.84 -10.45
CA LEU A 44 8.43 7.46 -11.74
C LEU A 44 8.32 6.34 -12.78
N GLY A 45 7.28 6.39 -13.61
CA GLY A 45 7.05 5.43 -14.68
C GLY A 45 6.58 6.08 -15.96
N GLY A 46 6.82 5.38 -17.05
CA GLY A 46 6.32 5.69 -18.38
C GLY A 46 5.75 4.44 -19.03
N GLY A 47 4.81 4.62 -19.93
CA GLY A 47 4.14 3.49 -20.55
C GLY A 47 3.14 3.88 -21.60
N THR A 48 2.18 3.00 -21.79
CA THR A 48 1.15 3.14 -22.80
C THR A 48 -0.24 2.99 -22.20
N ASN A 49 -1.20 3.64 -22.82
CA ASN A 49 -2.61 3.48 -22.54
C ASN A 49 -3.32 2.98 -23.82
N LEU A 50 -4.39 2.22 -23.61
CA LEU A 50 -5.29 1.77 -24.66
C LEU A 50 -6.71 2.06 -24.22
N TYR A 51 -7.40 2.89 -24.99
CA TYR A 51 -8.81 3.21 -24.74
C TYR A 51 -9.70 2.16 -25.40
N LEU A 52 -10.58 1.54 -24.61
CA LEU A 52 -11.47 0.48 -25.04
C LEU A 52 -12.91 1.00 -25.07
N THR A 53 -13.37 1.43 -26.25
CA THR A 53 -14.77 1.72 -26.54
C THR A 53 -15.29 0.82 -27.66
N LYS A 54 -16.61 0.64 -27.76
CA LYS A 54 -17.24 -0.12 -28.87
C LYS A 54 -16.83 0.45 -30.23
N ALA A 55 -16.82 1.79 -30.37
CA ALA A 55 -16.44 2.47 -31.61
C ALA A 55 -14.95 2.28 -31.98
N GLU A 56 -14.05 2.25 -31.00
CA GLU A 56 -12.61 2.01 -31.22
C GLU A 56 -12.29 0.54 -31.52
N ASN A 57 -13.09 -0.40 -31.00
CA ASN A 57 -12.94 -1.83 -31.30
C ASN A 57 -13.54 -2.24 -32.65
N ASP A 58 -14.53 -1.48 -33.16
CA ASP A 58 -15.13 -1.67 -34.47
C ASP A 58 -14.39 -0.91 -35.60
N ALA A 59 -13.49 0.02 -35.25
CA ALA A 59 -12.57 0.62 -36.20
C ALA A 59 -11.46 -0.38 -36.54
N ASP A 60 -11.37 -0.78 -37.82
CA ASP A 60 -10.45 -1.76 -38.39
C ASP A 60 -8.97 -1.28 -38.34
N ALA A 61 -8.45 -1.09 -37.14
CA ALA A 61 -7.17 -0.47 -36.84
C ALA A 61 -6.29 -1.42 -36.01
N SER A 62 -4.98 -1.43 -36.32
CA SER A 62 -4.04 -2.31 -35.64
C SER A 62 -3.86 -1.90 -34.17
N PHE A 63 -3.67 -2.88 -33.27
CA PHE A 63 -3.50 -2.64 -31.83
C PHE A 63 -2.42 -1.59 -31.51
N GLY A 64 -1.36 -1.51 -32.31
CA GLY A 64 -0.25 -0.57 -32.13
C GLY A 64 -0.59 0.88 -32.46
N ASP A 65 -1.54 1.13 -33.37
CA ASP A 65 -1.91 2.48 -33.78
C ASP A 65 -2.81 3.18 -32.74
N ARG A 66 -3.43 2.38 -31.86
CA ARG A 66 -4.30 2.79 -30.75
C ARG A 66 -3.56 3.00 -29.43
N LEU A 67 -2.24 2.72 -29.39
CA LEU A 67 -1.42 2.90 -28.20
C LEU A 67 -1.08 4.37 -27.99
N GLY A 68 -1.70 4.97 -26.99
CA GLY A 68 -1.32 6.28 -26.46
C GLY A 68 -0.08 6.18 -25.58
N TRP A 69 0.60 7.30 -25.32
CA TRP A 69 1.69 7.35 -24.34
C TRP A 69 1.16 7.86 -23.00
N MET A 70 1.76 7.41 -21.90
CA MET A 70 1.47 7.94 -20.57
C MET A 70 2.72 7.98 -19.69
N GLY A 71 2.72 8.93 -18.76
CA GLY A 71 3.65 9.01 -17.65
C GLY A 71 2.90 8.96 -16.32
N GLN A 72 3.55 8.42 -15.29
CA GLN A 72 3.02 8.42 -13.93
C GLN A 72 4.10 8.79 -12.91
N LEU A 73 3.71 9.60 -11.93
CA LEU A 73 4.45 9.84 -10.70
C LEU A 73 3.64 9.25 -9.55
N GLU A 74 4.26 8.44 -8.72
CA GLU A 74 3.61 7.84 -7.57
C GLU A 74 4.36 8.13 -6.27
N VAL A 75 3.61 8.29 -5.19
CA VAL A 75 4.13 8.36 -3.83
C VAL A 75 3.31 7.40 -3.00
N GLY A 76 3.95 6.41 -2.41
CA GLY A 76 3.27 5.39 -1.63
C GLY A 76 3.99 5.06 -0.35
N ARG A 77 3.28 4.32 0.50
CA ARG A 77 3.78 3.81 1.77
C ARG A 77 3.32 2.39 1.97
N TRP A 78 4.23 1.50 2.36
CA TRP A 78 3.84 0.21 2.93
C TRP A 78 3.51 0.39 4.41
N ASN A 79 2.27 0.12 4.80
CA ASN A 79 1.84 0.25 6.18
C ASN A 79 2.12 -1.03 6.97
N SER A 80 2.20 -2.16 6.26
CA SER A 80 2.63 -3.45 6.78
C SER A 80 3.35 -4.24 5.68
N PRO A 81 3.97 -5.37 6.01
CA PRO A 81 4.53 -6.31 5.04
C PRO A 81 3.55 -6.80 3.95
N VAL A 82 2.24 -6.74 4.23
CA VAL A 82 1.21 -7.29 3.35
C VAL A 82 0.35 -6.22 2.68
N TRP A 83 0.27 -5.00 3.21
CA TRP A 83 -0.57 -3.95 2.62
C TRP A 83 0.06 -2.57 2.69
N GLY A 84 -0.26 -1.74 1.71
CA GLY A 84 0.18 -0.36 1.62
C GLY A 84 -0.82 0.50 0.88
N THR A 85 -0.54 1.80 0.83
CA THR A 85 -1.33 2.76 0.06
C THR A 85 -0.44 3.59 -0.85
N ARG A 86 -0.98 4.09 -1.95
CA ARG A 86 -0.26 5.02 -2.82
C ARG A 86 -1.18 6.08 -3.40
N LEU A 87 -0.59 7.23 -3.68
CA LEU A 87 -1.15 8.29 -4.50
C LEU A 87 -0.38 8.29 -5.82
N VAL A 88 -1.10 8.25 -6.91
CA VAL A 88 -0.53 8.31 -8.27
C VAL A 88 -1.12 9.53 -8.96
N ILE A 89 -0.25 10.28 -9.63
CA ILE A 89 -0.62 11.33 -10.56
C ILE A 89 -0.11 10.87 -11.92
N ASP A 90 -1.02 10.68 -12.86
CA ASP A 90 -0.71 10.19 -14.19
C ASP A 90 -1.26 11.14 -15.24
N GLY A 91 -0.63 11.11 -16.40
CA GLY A 91 -1.07 11.92 -17.52
C GLY A 91 -0.49 11.39 -18.80
N GLY A 92 -1.22 11.58 -19.87
CA GLY A 92 -0.84 10.99 -21.13
C GLY A 92 -1.64 11.56 -22.27
N HIS A 93 -1.41 10.94 -23.39
CA HIS A 93 -2.06 11.23 -24.64
C HIS A 93 -2.80 9.98 -25.09
N ILE A 94 -4.04 10.17 -25.52
CA ILE A 94 -4.86 9.13 -26.14
C ILE A 94 -4.94 9.47 -27.62
N LYS A 95 -4.60 8.49 -28.46
CA LYS A 95 -4.85 8.56 -29.90
C LYS A 95 -6.22 7.96 -30.18
N HIS A 96 -7.12 8.76 -30.71
CA HIS A 96 -8.44 8.29 -31.15
C HIS A 96 -8.35 7.94 -32.63
N VAL A 97 -8.71 6.70 -32.98
CA VAL A 97 -8.79 6.24 -34.36
C VAL A 97 -10.21 6.41 -34.90
N ALA A 98 -11.22 6.38 -34.02
CA ALA A 98 -12.59 6.73 -34.35
C ALA A 98 -12.77 8.27 -34.43
N ASN A 99 -13.68 8.72 -35.31
CA ASN A 99 -13.97 10.14 -35.49
C ASN A 99 -14.83 10.67 -34.32
N VAL A 100 -14.19 10.93 -33.18
CA VAL A 100 -14.84 11.39 -31.94
C VAL A 100 -14.99 12.92 -31.90
N PRO A 101 -15.99 13.47 -31.18
CA PRO A 101 -16.29 14.91 -31.15
C PRO A 101 -15.14 15.79 -30.63
N PHE A 102 -14.18 15.21 -29.92
CA PHE A 102 -13.02 15.90 -29.34
C PHE A 102 -11.79 15.96 -30.25
N GLY A 103 -11.88 15.45 -31.48
CA GLY A 103 -10.76 15.40 -32.42
C GLY A 103 -9.90 14.13 -32.29
N PRO A 104 -8.88 13.96 -33.16
CA PRO A 104 -8.08 12.74 -33.24
C PRO A 104 -7.13 12.54 -32.03
N GLU A 105 -6.92 13.57 -31.22
CA GLU A 105 -5.90 13.63 -30.19
C GLU A 105 -6.45 14.24 -28.90
N GLN A 106 -6.34 13.52 -27.78
CA GLN A 106 -6.82 13.99 -26.48
C GLN A 106 -5.75 13.78 -25.40
N ASN A 107 -5.36 14.85 -24.72
CA ASN A 107 -4.52 14.73 -23.53
C ASN A 107 -5.38 14.50 -22.30
N TRP A 108 -4.81 13.88 -21.28
CA TRP A 108 -5.51 13.68 -20.04
C TRP A 108 -4.56 13.78 -18.85
N LEU A 109 -5.11 14.22 -17.73
CA LEU A 109 -4.44 14.23 -16.44
C LEU A 109 -5.36 13.57 -15.42
N GLY A 110 -4.81 12.62 -14.69
CA GLY A 110 -5.49 11.86 -13.66
C GLY A 110 -4.74 11.87 -12.34
N GLY A 111 -5.48 11.57 -11.29
CA GLY A 111 -4.94 11.33 -9.97
C GLY A 111 -5.77 10.27 -9.26
N HIS A 112 -5.12 9.30 -8.65
CA HIS A 112 -5.80 8.20 -8.00
C HIS A 112 -5.12 7.75 -6.70
N LEU A 113 -5.94 7.25 -5.78
CA LEU A 113 -5.54 6.69 -4.50
C LEU A 113 -5.81 5.19 -4.52
N ASP A 114 -4.77 4.41 -4.28
CA ASP A 114 -4.85 2.95 -4.30
C ASP A 114 -4.51 2.34 -2.94
N ILE A 115 -5.19 1.24 -2.66
CA ILE A 115 -4.83 0.28 -1.63
C ILE A 115 -4.16 -0.89 -2.34
N MET A 116 -2.96 -1.24 -1.89
CA MET A 116 -2.13 -2.30 -2.45
C MET A 116 -2.04 -3.47 -1.48
N TRP A 117 -2.02 -4.69 -2.01
CA TRP A 117 -1.84 -5.90 -1.23
C TRP A 117 -0.68 -6.73 -1.78
N SER A 118 0.39 -6.94 -1.00
CA SER A 118 1.51 -7.79 -1.36
C SER A 118 1.12 -9.26 -1.25
N MET A 119 0.73 -9.85 -2.38
CA MET A 119 0.29 -11.23 -2.45
C MET A 119 1.44 -12.21 -2.16
N THR A 120 2.67 -11.89 -2.60
CA THR A 120 3.83 -12.77 -2.35
C THR A 120 4.21 -12.84 -0.87
N ASN A 121 4.10 -11.73 -0.13
CA ASN A 121 4.37 -11.74 1.31
C ASN A 121 3.21 -12.33 2.10
N ALA A 122 1.97 -12.14 1.65
CA ALA A 122 0.80 -12.75 2.28
C ALA A 122 0.80 -14.29 2.17
N LEU A 123 1.16 -14.84 1.01
CA LEU A 123 1.17 -16.29 0.76
C LEU A 123 2.48 -16.97 1.17
N GLY A 124 3.61 -16.30 0.94
CA GLY A 124 4.95 -16.88 1.10
C GLY A 124 5.70 -16.42 2.35
N GLY A 125 5.05 -15.70 3.26
CA GLY A 125 5.68 -15.05 4.40
C GLY A 125 6.53 -13.83 4.01
N TYR A 126 6.75 -12.96 5.00
CA TYR A 126 7.57 -11.77 4.82
C TYR A 126 9.05 -12.15 4.63
N ASN A 127 9.66 -11.63 3.58
CA ASN A 127 11.08 -11.75 3.32
C ASN A 127 11.59 -10.40 2.79
N ALA A 128 12.51 -9.76 3.53
CA ALA A 128 13.08 -8.47 3.18
C ALA A 128 13.99 -8.52 1.94
N ASP A 129 14.64 -9.66 1.68
CA ASP A 129 15.55 -9.83 0.54
C ASP A 129 14.83 -10.40 -0.70
N ARG A 130 13.49 -10.37 -0.72
CA ARG A 130 12.68 -10.90 -1.82
C ARG A 130 12.85 -10.01 -3.06
N VAL A 131 13.38 -10.60 -4.13
CA VAL A 131 13.60 -9.91 -5.41
C VAL A 131 12.31 -9.57 -6.13
N TRP A 132 11.27 -10.41 -6.05
CA TRP A 132 10.02 -10.20 -6.79
C TRP A 132 8.80 -10.17 -5.87
N ASN A 133 7.97 -9.15 -6.04
CA ASN A 133 6.72 -8.96 -5.30
C ASN A 133 5.58 -8.61 -6.25
N LEU A 134 4.54 -9.43 -6.25
CA LEU A 134 3.30 -9.19 -6.97
C LEU A 134 2.28 -8.55 -6.03
N ALA A 135 1.82 -7.36 -6.38
CA ALA A 135 0.88 -6.58 -5.59
C ALA A 135 -0.33 -6.17 -6.43
N PRO A 136 -1.47 -6.89 -6.34
CA PRO A 136 -2.74 -6.33 -6.76
C PRO A 136 -3.06 -5.03 -6.01
N TYR A 137 -3.71 -4.12 -6.70
CA TYR A 137 -4.23 -2.89 -6.11
C TYR A 137 -5.66 -2.61 -6.56
N LEU A 138 -6.37 -1.88 -5.71
CA LEU A 138 -7.69 -1.33 -6.00
C LEU A 138 -7.73 0.11 -5.48
N GLY A 139 -8.30 1.00 -6.27
CA GLY A 139 -8.33 2.41 -5.94
C GLY A 139 -9.44 3.18 -6.62
N ILE A 140 -9.54 4.43 -6.20
CA ILE A 140 -10.46 5.42 -6.74
C ILE A 140 -9.67 6.64 -7.14
N GLY A 141 -10.10 7.29 -8.21
CA GLY A 141 -9.42 8.48 -8.70
C GLY A 141 -10.33 9.38 -9.50
N TYR A 142 -9.75 10.46 -9.97
CA TYR A 142 -10.38 11.39 -10.89
C TYR A 142 -9.51 11.54 -12.12
N MET A 143 -10.15 11.62 -13.28
CA MET A 143 -9.50 11.90 -14.55
C MET A 143 -10.14 13.12 -15.18
N TYR A 144 -9.30 13.96 -15.78
CA TYR A 144 -9.69 15.20 -16.44
C TYR A 144 -9.15 15.20 -17.86
N GLY A 145 -10.06 15.33 -18.84
CA GLY A 145 -9.71 15.47 -20.25
C GLY A 145 -9.27 16.89 -20.59
N LEU A 146 -8.11 16.99 -21.25
CA LEU A 146 -7.52 18.23 -21.77
C LEU A 146 -7.51 18.19 -23.29
N ASP A 147 -7.51 19.37 -23.89
CA ASP A 147 -7.34 19.53 -25.34
C ASP A 147 -5.88 19.23 -25.77
N GLU A 148 -5.62 19.15 -27.08
CA GLU A 148 -4.31 18.83 -27.69
C GLU A 148 -3.15 19.72 -27.16
N ASP A 149 -3.49 20.97 -26.82
CA ASP A 149 -2.58 22.00 -26.28
C ASP A 149 -2.41 22.00 -24.74
N TRP A 150 -2.90 20.96 -24.03
CA TRP A 150 -3.01 20.94 -22.55
C TRP A 150 -3.87 22.09 -22.00
N LYS A 151 -4.77 22.62 -22.83
CA LYS A 151 -5.70 23.69 -22.47
C LYS A 151 -7.04 23.09 -22.08
N LYS A 152 -7.78 23.84 -21.26
CA LYS A 152 -9.16 23.46 -20.91
C LYS A 152 -10.01 23.47 -22.19
N PRO A 153 -10.83 22.45 -22.46
CA PRO A 153 -11.69 22.41 -23.64
C PRO A 153 -12.67 23.60 -23.76
N ASN A 154 -12.96 24.29 -22.64
CA ASN A 154 -13.82 25.46 -22.63
C ASN A 154 -13.13 26.65 -21.91
N PRO A 155 -12.57 27.64 -22.64
CA PRO A 155 -11.80 28.76 -22.08
C PRO A 155 -12.61 29.73 -21.20
N ASN A 156 -13.93 29.81 -21.41
CA ASN A 156 -14.82 30.79 -20.77
C ASN A 156 -15.73 30.20 -19.66
N GLY A 157 -15.56 28.91 -19.34
CA GLY A 157 -16.32 28.22 -18.28
C GLY A 157 -15.54 28.13 -16.96
N GLU A 158 -16.26 28.18 -15.84
CA GLU A 158 -15.67 27.91 -14.51
C GLU A 158 -14.95 26.55 -14.52
N THR A 159 -13.77 26.47 -13.88
CA THR A 159 -12.83 25.33 -13.82
C THR A 159 -13.42 23.97 -13.37
N LEU A 160 -14.70 23.91 -13.04
CA LEU A 160 -15.39 22.76 -12.44
C LEU A 160 -16.80 22.50 -12.99
N LYS A 161 -17.33 23.35 -13.88
CA LYS A 161 -18.65 23.16 -14.51
C LYS A 161 -18.49 23.06 -16.02
N PHE A 162 -19.10 22.04 -16.64
CA PHE A 162 -19.00 21.73 -18.08
C PHE A 162 -17.62 21.30 -18.57
N GLN A 163 -16.84 20.63 -17.73
CA GLN A 163 -15.53 20.09 -18.11
C GLN A 163 -15.52 18.57 -17.98
N ASN A 164 -14.76 17.91 -18.85
CA ASN A 164 -14.72 16.47 -19.03
C ASN A 164 -14.01 15.76 -17.85
N GLN A 165 -14.72 15.63 -16.72
CA GLN A 165 -14.22 15.01 -15.49
C GLN A 165 -15.05 13.78 -15.18
N SER A 166 -14.36 12.67 -14.91
CA SER A 166 -14.99 11.43 -14.48
C SER A 166 -14.32 10.88 -13.24
N LEU A 167 -15.16 10.40 -12.33
CA LEU A 167 -14.71 9.50 -11.27
C LEU A 167 -14.27 8.19 -11.92
N THR A 168 -13.17 7.66 -11.44
CA THR A 168 -12.52 6.47 -11.98
C THR A 168 -12.36 5.44 -10.88
N TYR A 169 -12.68 4.19 -11.21
CA TYR A 169 -12.35 3.03 -10.40
C TYR A 169 -11.15 2.34 -11.05
N ASN A 170 -10.10 2.14 -10.26
CA ASN A 170 -8.83 1.60 -10.75
C ASN A 170 -8.60 0.24 -10.10
N VAL A 171 -8.22 -0.73 -10.92
CA VAL A 171 -7.77 -2.04 -10.48
C VAL A 171 -6.57 -2.43 -11.30
N GLY A 172 -5.58 -3.07 -10.68
CA GLY A 172 -4.43 -3.51 -11.45
C GLY A 172 -3.47 -4.39 -10.67
N LEU A 173 -2.39 -4.74 -11.35
CA LEU A 173 -1.35 -5.65 -10.86
C LEU A 173 0.00 -4.98 -11.02
N ILE A 174 0.73 -4.86 -9.90
CA ILE A 174 2.07 -4.31 -9.87
C ILE A 174 3.06 -5.44 -9.63
N ASN A 175 3.98 -5.64 -10.57
CA ASN A 175 5.14 -6.50 -10.43
C ASN A 175 6.33 -5.64 -10.01
N ASN A 176 6.79 -5.78 -8.77
CA ASN A 176 7.98 -5.09 -8.29
C ASN A 176 9.18 -6.03 -8.34
N PHE A 177 10.29 -5.52 -8.85
CA PHE A 177 11.59 -6.19 -8.93
C PHE A 177 12.60 -5.39 -8.10
N GLN A 178 12.90 -5.88 -6.90
CA GLN A 178 13.83 -5.25 -5.97
C GLN A 178 15.27 -5.40 -6.48
N ILE A 179 15.96 -4.28 -6.71
CA ILE A 179 17.38 -4.26 -7.11
C ILE A 179 18.26 -4.08 -5.87
N SER A 180 17.86 -3.20 -4.96
CA SER A 180 18.54 -2.95 -3.68
C SER A 180 17.49 -2.65 -2.61
N ARG A 181 17.85 -2.53 -1.33
CA ARG A 181 16.88 -2.23 -0.25
C ARG A 181 16.05 -0.96 -0.48
N SER A 182 16.55 -0.01 -1.25
CA SER A 182 15.86 1.27 -1.51
C SER A 182 15.54 1.52 -2.98
N VAL A 183 15.83 0.58 -3.88
CA VAL A 183 15.56 0.75 -5.32
C VAL A 183 14.87 -0.49 -5.86
N ALA A 184 13.73 -0.27 -6.51
CA ALA A 184 12.99 -1.31 -7.21
C ALA A 184 12.58 -0.84 -8.61
N LEU A 185 12.55 -1.75 -9.57
CA LEU A 185 11.82 -1.54 -10.81
C LEU A 185 10.39 -2.02 -10.63
N PHE A 186 9.46 -1.42 -11.35
CA PHE A 186 8.09 -1.91 -11.38
C PHE A 186 7.59 -2.05 -12.81
N LEU A 187 6.69 -3.02 -12.98
CA LEU A 187 5.87 -3.21 -14.16
C LEU A 187 4.42 -3.31 -13.69
N GLU A 188 3.58 -2.39 -14.14
CA GLU A 188 2.20 -2.27 -13.73
C GLU A 188 1.27 -2.46 -14.94
N LEU A 189 0.26 -3.30 -14.74
CA LEU A 189 -0.86 -3.47 -15.66
C LEU A 189 -2.11 -3.00 -14.93
N GLY A 190 -2.70 -1.91 -15.40
CA GLY A 190 -3.86 -1.29 -14.81
C GLY A 190 -5.08 -1.38 -15.73
N TRP A 191 -6.25 -1.40 -15.11
CA TRP A 191 -7.54 -1.24 -15.76
C TRP A 191 -8.32 -0.17 -15.01
N ARG A 192 -8.71 0.86 -15.75
CA ARG A 192 -9.47 2.00 -15.25
C ARG A 192 -10.86 1.97 -15.87
N VAL A 193 -11.88 1.97 -15.02
CA VAL A 193 -13.28 2.08 -15.44
C VAL A 193 -13.78 3.48 -15.10
N MET A 194 -14.36 4.15 -16.09
CA MET A 194 -14.79 5.53 -16.02
C MET A 194 -16.32 5.57 -15.99
N GLN A 195 -16.89 6.38 -15.10
CA GLN A 195 -18.33 6.58 -15.07
C GLN A 195 -18.72 7.69 -16.06
N GLU A 196 -19.52 7.28 -17.05
CA GLU A 196 -20.36 7.91 -18.11
C GLU A 196 -20.64 9.43 -18.15
N SER A 197 -19.75 10.27 -17.61
CA SER A 197 -19.75 11.72 -17.82
C SER A 197 -18.56 12.19 -18.66
N PHE A 198 -17.80 11.28 -19.27
CA PHE A 198 -16.55 11.61 -19.96
C PHE A 198 -16.70 12.01 -21.44
N ASP A 199 -17.92 12.09 -21.99
CA ASP A 199 -18.09 12.36 -23.43
C ASP A 199 -19.17 13.40 -23.79
N GLY A 200 -19.78 14.08 -22.82
CA GLY A 200 -20.76 15.15 -23.11
C GLY A 200 -21.98 14.73 -23.95
N SER A 201 -22.22 13.43 -24.12
CA SER A 201 -23.30 12.87 -24.93
C SER A 201 -24.65 12.97 -24.18
N PRO A 202 -25.74 13.43 -24.82
CA PRO A 202 -27.06 13.46 -24.21
C PRO A 202 -27.52 12.02 -23.94
N THR A 203 -27.66 11.70 -22.65
CA THR A 203 -28.30 10.50 -22.09
C THR A 203 -29.45 10.01 -22.97
N SER A 204 -29.14 9.03 -23.82
CA SER A 204 -30.11 8.29 -24.61
C SER A 204 -29.65 6.84 -24.74
N GLY A 205 -30.05 6.03 -23.77
CA GLY A 205 -30.49 4.66 -24.06
C GLY A 205 -29.60 3.51 -23.61
N ASP A 206 -28.27 3.62 -23.64
CA ASP A 206 -27.38 2.49 -23.31
C ASP A 206 -26.29 2.92 -22.31
N TYR A 207 -26.22 2.24 -21.16
CA TYR A 207 -25.17 2.44 -20.16
C TYR A 207 -23.84 1.90 -20.70
N ASP A 208 -23.08 2.73 -21.41
CA ASP A 208 -21.78 2.36 -21.95
C ASP A 208 -20.68 2.78 -20.96
N TYR A 209 -20.07 1.78 -20.30
CA TYR A 209 -18.90 1.98 -19.44
C TYR A 209 -17.66 2.13 -20.31
N ASP A 210 -17.08 3.32 -20.32
CA ASP A 210 -15.76 3.54 -20.90
C ASP A 210 -14.67 2.96 -20.01
N SER A 211 -13.71 2.28 -20.62
CA SER A 211 -12.60 1.70 -19.88
C SER A 211 -11.27 1.87 -20.60
N MET A 212 -10.20 1.93 -19.81
CA MET A 212 -8.85 2.15 -20.28
C MET A 212 -7.92 1.12 -19.67
N LEU A 213 -7.19 0.40 -20.52
CA LEU A 213 -6.08 -0.44 -20.08
C LEU A 213 -4.80 0.38 -20.08
N THR A 214 -3.99 0.22 -19.05
CA THR A 214 -2.70 0.89 -18.90
C THR A 214 -1.61 -0.13 -18.69
N GLY A 215 -0.46 0.11 -19.31
CA GLY A 215 0.75 -0.69 -19.12
C GLY A 215 1.93 0.24 -18.88
N THR A 216 2.44 0.27 -17.64
CA THR A 216 3.51 1.19 -17.24
C THR A 216 4.69 0.44 -16.65
N ALA A 217 5.89 0.96 -16.89
CA ALA A 217 7.11 0.45 -16.29
C ALA A 217 7.95 1.62 -15.77
N GLY A 218 8.71 1.39 -14.71
CA GLY A 218 9.45 2.47 -14.09
C GLY A 218 10.34 2.04 -12.94
N ILE A 219 10.75 3.05 -12.17
CA ILE A 219 11.63 2.91 -11.02
C ILE A 219 10.99 3.52 -9.78
N LYS A 220 11.21 2.87 -8.64
CA LYS A 220 10.81 3.29 -7.30
C LYS A 220 12.04 3.50 -6.44
N PHE A 221 12.03 4.60 -5.70
CA PHE A 221 13.04 4.95 -4.71
C PHE A 221 12.39 4.98 -3.32
N GLY A 222 12.87 4.10 -2.44
CA GLY A 222 12.46 4.05 -1.04
C GLY A 222 13.04 5.20 -0.22
N ILE A 223 12.24 5.73 0.69
CA ILE A 223 12.56 6.82 1.61
C ILE A 223 12.37 6.32 3.04
N GLY A 224 13.41 6.49 3.86
CA GLY A 224 13.46 5.94 5.22
C GLY A 224 13.74 4.44 5.23
N LYS A 225 13.54 3.80 6.37
CA LYS A 225 13.69 2.35 6.51
C LYS A 225 12.64 1.65 5.64
N GLN A 226 13.04 0.63 4.88
CA GLN A 226 12.15 -0.15 4.00
C GLN A 226 11.84 -1.56 4.55
N ASP A 227 12.63 -2.02 5.51
CA ASP A 227 12.52 -3.36 6.07
C ASP A 227 11.66 -3.34 7.34
N PHE A 228 10.69 -4.24 7.40
CA PHE A 228 9.89 -4.48 8.60
C PHE A 228 10.63 -5.43 9.53
N THR A 229 10.70 -5.10 10.81
CA THR A 229 11.34 -5.97 11.81
C THR A 229 10.26 -6.80 12.51
N PRO A 230 10.29 -8.14 12.40
CA PRO A 230 9.43 -9.00 13.19
C PRO A 230 9.66 -8.74 14.68
N ALA A 231 8.58 -8.52 15.43
CA ALA A 231 8.65 -8.49 16.87
C ALA A 231 8.83 -9.92 17.38
N GLU A 232 9.88 -10.16 18.14
CA GLU A 232 10.01 -11.41 18.90
C GLU A 232 8.95 -11.38 20.01
N LEU A 233 7.86 -12.12 19.80
CA LEU A 233 6.85 -12.33 20.82
C LEU A 233 7.42 -13.33 21.84
N MET A 234 7.75 -12.85 23.03
CA MET A 234 8.13 -13.72 24.14
C MET A 234 6.93 -14.61 24.51
N ASP A 235 7.13 -15.93 24.57
CA ASP A 235 6.07 -16.91 24.80
C ASP A 235 5.31 -16.60 26.10
N TYR A 236 4.00 -16.38 26.01
CA TYR A 236 3.15 -16.12 27.17
C TYR A 236 3.18 -17.27 28.19
N ASN A 237 3.39 -18.51 27.75
CA ASN A 237 3.58 -19.65 28.66
C ASN A 237 4.87 -19.52 29.45
N LEU A 238 5.94 -19.01 28.82
CA LEU A 238 7.19 -18.71 29.52
C LEU A 238 6.99 -17.58 30.54
N ILE A 239 6.22 -16.54 30.22
CA ILE A 239 5.90 -15.46 31.18
C ILE A 239 5.12 -16.01 32.38
N ASN A 240 4.11 -16.86 32.12
CA ASN A 240 3.29 -17.45 33.18
C ASN A 240 4.08 -18.46 34.02
N ASP A 241 4.97 -19.23 33.41
CA ASP A 241 5.86 -20.14 34.13
C ASP A 241 6.86 -19.34 34.98
N LEU A 242 7.48 -18.29 34.44
CA LEU A 242 8.38 -17.40 35.18
C LEU A 242 7.65 -16.73 36.37
N ASN A 243 6.42 -16.26 36.18
CA ASN A 243 5.62 -15.71 37.28
C ASN A 243 5.29 -16.77 38.33
N SER A 244 4.97 -18.00 37.91
CA SER A 244 4.76 -19.14 38.81
C SER A 244 6.03 -19.48 39.60
N GLN A 245 7.20 -19.47 38.95
CA GLN A 245 8.50 -19.67 39.59
C GLN A 245 8.81 -18.57 40.60
N ILE A 246 8.58 -17.30 40.25
CA ILE A 246 8.78 -16.17 41.17
C ILE A 246 7.90 -16.32 42.42
N ASN A 247 6.63 -16.69 42.25
CA ASN A 247 5.72 -16.87 43.38
C ASN A 247 6.14 -18.05 44.26
N ARG A 248 6.60 -19.16 43.67
CA ARG A 248 7.15 -20.30 44.40
C ARG A 248 8.40 -19.94 45.19
N LEU A 249 9.35 -19.25 44.57
CA LEU A 249 10.59 -18.79 45.24
C LEU A 249 10.31 -17.78 46.35
N ARG A 250 9.28 -16.94 46.21
CA ARG A 250 8.84 -16.04 47.29
C ARG A 250 8.27 -16.80 48.47
N ALA A 251 7.42 -17.80 48.21
CA ALA A 251 6.86 -18.65 49.26
C ALA A 251 7.96 -19.44 50.00
N GLU A 252 8.91 -20.02 49.26
CA GLU A 252 10.04 -20.76 49.83
C GLU A 252 10.94 -19.85 50.68
N ASN A 253 11.25 -18.64 50.21
CA ASN A 253 11.99 -17.66 51.02
C ASN A 253 11.23 -17.27 52.29
N GLU A 254 9.89 -17.16 52.24
CA GLU A 254 9.08 -16.87 53.41
C GLU A 254 9.07 -18.02 54.43
N GLU A 255 9.13 -19.27 53.97
CA GLU A 255 9.31 -20.44 54.85
C GLU A 255 10.73 -20.52 55.42
N LEU A 256 11.76 -20.30 54.62
CA LEU A 256 13.15 -20.28 55.08
C LEU A 256 13.39 -19.20 56.13
N ARG A 257 12.74 -18.03 55.99
CA ARG A 257 12.78 -16.95 57.00
C ARG A 257 12.16 -17.34 58.35
N LYS A 258 11.33 -18.39 58.40
CA LYS A 258 10.76 -18.90 59.66
C LYS A 258 11.68 -19.91 60.34
N ARG A 259 12.74 -20.39 59.68
CA ARG A 259 13.73 -21.25 60.31
C ARG A 259 14.62 -20.42 61.23
N PRO A 260 14.91 -20.89 62.46
CA PRO A 260 15.83 -20.21 63.35
C PRO A 260 17.24 -20.16 62.75
N GLU A 261 17.92 -19.02 62.86
CA GLU A 261 19.26 -18.77 62.27
C GLU A 261 20.38 -19.70 62.81
N SER A 262 20.13 -20.43 63.89
CA SER A 262 21.13 -21.31 64.51
C SER A 262 20.60 -22.73 64.67
N CYS A 263 21.36 -23.71 64.18
CA CYS A 263 21.11 -25.12 64.48
C CYS A 263 21.38 -25.36 65.98
N PRO A 264 20.48 -26.05 66.72
CA PRO A 264 20.76 -26.45 68.09
C PRO A 264 21.99 -27.38 68.12
N ASP A 265 22.86 -27.19 69.11
CA ASP A 265 24.06 -28.01 69.28
C ASP A 265 23.70 -29.49 69.34
N CYS A 266 24.45 -30.30 68.58
CA CYS A 266 24.25 -31.75 68.54
C CYS A 266 24.49 -32.33 69.94
N PRO A 267 23.59 -33.17 70.48
CA PRO A 267 23.82 -33.78 71.78
C PRO A 267 25.07 -34.68 71.71
N GLU A 268 25.98 -34.49 72.67
CA GLU A 268 27.21 -35.28 72.78
C GLU A 268 26.86 -36.76 72.94
N VAL A 269 27.40 -37.58 72.04
CA VAL A 269 27.31 -39.04 72.12
C VAL A 269 28.18 -39.48 73.30
N ALA A 270 27.53 -39.87 74.41
CA ALA A 270 28.24 -40.47 75.54
C ALA A 270 28.92 -41.78 75.07
N PRO A 271 30.20 -42.00 75.42
CA PRO A 271 30.92 -43.19 74.98
C PRO A 271 30.27 -44.45 75.54
N ALA A 272 30.02 -45.42 74.66
CA ALA A 272 29.56 -46.75 75.05
C ALA A 272 30.63 -47.41 75.93
N VAL A 273 30.25 -47.76 77.16
CA VAL A 273 31.08 -48.56 78.06
C VAL A 273 31.12 -49.98 77.49
N THR A 274 32.26 -50.38 76.95
CA THR A 274 32.55 -51.78 76.61
C THR A 274 32.96 -52.50 77.89
N GLU A 275 32.19 -53.52 78.29
CA GLU A 275 32.60 -54.54 79.26
C GLU A 275 33.69 -55.46 78.66
#